data_AF-A0A2K8L1I0-F1
#
_entry.id   AF-A0A2K8L1I0-F1
#
_cell.length_a   1.000
_cell.length_b   1.000
_cell.length_c   1.000
_cell.angle_alpha   90.00
_cell.angle_beta   90.00
_cell.angle_gamma   90.00
#
_symmetry.space_group_name_H-M   'P 1'
#
loop_
_entity.id
_entity.type
_entity.pdbx_description
1 polymer ?
#
loop_
_entity_poly.entity_id
_entity_poly.type
_entity_poly.pdbx_seq_one_letter_code
_entity_poly.pdbx_strand_id
1 'polypeptide(L)' 'MCDEKVNRCECVNKTFDKLKVFENLAAAQKATGCGIECEGCLPYLKLMFASGETAFDIDDSRLADFQ' A
#
# COMPACT_ATOMS: atom_id res chain seq x y z
N MET A 1 -10.29 8.71 18.73
CA MET A 1 -9.65 9.40 17.59
C MET A 1 -10.08 8.62 16.38
N CYS A 2 -10.52 9.25 15.29
CA CYS A 2 -10.87 8.48 14.10
C CYS A 2 -9.56 7.87 13.59
N ASP A 3 -9.39 6.55 13.77
CA ASP A 3 -8.26 5.79 13.24
C ASP A 3 -8.22 5.94 11.72
N GLU A 4 -7.46 6.92 11.23
CA GLU A 4 -7.21 7.11 9.80
C GLU A 4 -6.35 5.96 9.31
N LYS A 5 -6.99 4.97 8.71
CA LYS A 5 -6.30 3.85 8.09
C LYS A 5 -5.60 4.28 6.81
N VAL A 6 -4.38 3.82 6.64
CA VAL A 6 -3.64 3.90 5.39
C VAL A 6 -4.25 2.92 4.39
N ASN A 7 -4.95 3.44 3.39
CA ASN A 7 -5.67 2.65 2.39
C ASN A 7 -5.41 3.11 0.94
N ARG A 8 -4.40 3.95 0.73
CA ARG A 8 -4.11 4.57 -0.58
C ARG A 8 -2.67 5.02 -0.70
N CYS A 9 -2.21 5.09 -1.94
CA CYS A 9 -1.01 5.85 -2.30
C CYS A 9 -1.45 7.27 -2.68
N GLU A 10 -1.03 8.25 -1.88
CA GLU A 10 -1.35 9.67 -2.11
C GLU A 10 -0.73 10.21 -3.40
N CYS A 11 0.53 9.86 -3.69
CA CYS A 11 1.26 10.37 -4.87
C CYS A 11 0.53 10.08 -6.19
N VAL A 12 -0.14 8.93 -6.29
CA VAL A 12 -0.86 8.51 -7.51
C VAL A 12 -2.38 8.54 -7.33
N ASN A 13 -2.87 9.03 -6.19
CA ASN A 13 -4.29 9.13 -5.84
C ASN A 13 -5.08 7.84 -6.11
N LYS A 14 -4.52 6.69 -5.73
CA LYS A 14 -5.16 5.36 -5.89
C LYS A 14 -5.24 4.63 -4.56
N THR A 15 -6.42 4.08 -4.29
CA THR A 15 -6.66 3.22 -3.13
C THR A 15 -6.03 1.84 -3.33
N PHE A 16 -5.72 1.18 -2.22
CA PHE A 16 -5.22 -0.18 -2.17
C PHE A 16 -6.19 -1.16 -2.80
N ASP A 17 -7.51 -1.01 -2.65
CA ASP A 17 -8.51 -1.78 -3.40
C ASP A 17 -8.32 -1.70 -4.93
N LYS A 18 -7.97 -0.52 -5.46
CA LYS A 18 -7.70 -0.34 -6.89
C LYS A 18 -6.33 -0.88 -7.32
N LEU A 19 -5.40 -1.08 -6.39
CA LEU A 19 -4.06 -1.59 -6.66
C LEU A 19 -3.97 -3.11 -6.45
N LYS A 20 -4.78 -3.68 -5.56
CA LYS A 20 -4.83 -5.12 -5.28
C LYS A 20 -5.32 -5.95 -6.48
N VAL A 21 -5.94 -5.31 -7.49
CA VAL A 21 -6.34 -5.98 -8.75
C VAL A 21 -5.15 -6.44 -9.60
N PHE A 22 -3.95 -5.90 -9.35
CA PHE A 22 -2.73 -6.34 -10.02
C PHE A 22 -2.21 -7.64 -9.40
N GLU A 23 -1.49 -8.43 -10.20
CA GLU A 23 -0.95 -9.71 -9.75
C GLU A 23 0.06 -9.57 -8.60
N ASN A 24 0.87 -8.51 -8.63
CA ASN A 24 1.92 -8.26 -7.66
C ASN A 24 2.30 -6.77 -7.63
N LEU A 25 3.13 -6.40 -6.65
CA LEU A 25 3.61 -5.02 -6.46
C LEU A 25 4.33 -4.47 -7.68
N ALA A 26 5.17 -5.28 -8.34
CA ALA A 26 5.92 -4.84 -9.52
C ALA A 26 4.97 -4.50 -10.68
N ALA A 27 3.91 -5.29 -10.89
CA ALA A 27 2.89 -5.00 -11.90
C ALA A 27 2.11 -3.72 -11.58
N ALA A 28 1.73 -3.50 -10.32
CA ALA A 28 1.07 -2.27 -9.87
C ALA A 28 1.98 -1.04 -10.04
N GLN A 29 3.23 -1.14 -9.63
CA GLN A 29 4.26 -0.11 -9.80
C GLN A 29 4.44 0.26 -11.27
N LYS A 30 4.58 -0.72 -12.15
CA LYS A 30 4.72 -0.48 -13.59
C LYS A 30 3.48 0.18 -14.20
N ALA A 31 2.29 -0.18 -13.74
CA ALA A 31 1.03 0.32 -14.29
C ALA A 31 0.63 1.69 -13.76
N THR A 32 0.97 2.03 -12.51
CA THR A 32 0.46 3.23 -11.85
C THR A 32 1.52 4.13 -11.23
N GLY A 33 2.75 3.65 -11.03
CA GLY A 33 3.79 4.36 -10.29
C GLY A 33 3.62 4.39 -8.76
N CYS A 34 2.76 3.53 -8.18
CA CYS A 34 2.52 3.54 -6.74
C CYS A 34 3.77 3.13 -5.95
N GLY A 35 4.10 3.84 -4.87
CA GLY A 35 5.24 3.48 -4.02
C GLY A 35 6.61 3.67 -4.67
N ILE A 36 6.72 4.46 -5.76
CA ILE A 36 8.01 4.84 -6.39
C ILE A 36 8.44 6.25 -5.95
N GLU A 37 7.52 7.21 -5.93
CA GLU A 37 7.87 8.63 -5.74
C GLU A 37 8.32 8.99 -4.32
N CYS A 38 7.46 8.78 -3.32
CA CYS A 38 7.74 9.12 -1.93
C CYS A 38 8.11 7.91 -1.06
N GLU A 39 7.89 6.70 -1.58
CA GLU A 39 8.06 5.42 -0.90
C GLU A 39 7.29 5.24 0.43
N GLY A 40 6.57 6.25 0.93
CA GLY A 40 5.88 6.21 2.23
C GLY A 40 4.73 5.18 2.31
N CYS A 41 4.11 4.86 1.17
CA CYS A 41 3.09 3.81 1.09
C CYS A 41 3.68 2.42 0.76
N LEU A 42 4.98 2.32 0.48
CA LEU A 42 5.64 1.08 0.03
C LEU A 42 5.50 -0.09 1.01
N PRO A 43 5.76 0.06 2.34
CA PRO A 43 5.58 -1.05 3.27
C PRO A 43 4.11 -1.51 3.34
N TYR A 44 3.16 -0.58 3.28
CA TYR A 44 1.74 -0.88 3.22
C TYR A 44 1.32 -1.59 1.93
N LEU A 45 1.90 -1.22 0.79
CA LEU A 45 1.67 -1.90 -0.48
C LEU A 45 2.21 -3.34 -0.46
N LYS A 46 3.42 -3.54 0.10
CA LYS A 46 3.97 -4.89 0.30
C LYS A 46 3.06 -5.72 1.21
N LEU A 47 2.62 -5.16 2.33
CA LEU A 47 1.69 -5.81 3.26
C LEU A 47 0.34 -6.11 2.58
N MET A 48 -0.22 -5.18 1.80
CA MET A 48 -1.43 -5.37 1.00
C MET A 48 -1.32 -6.56 0.05
N PHE A 49 -0.20 -6.70 -0.67
CA PHE A 49 0.01 -7.84 -1.56
C PHE A 49 0.26 -9.15 -0.80
N ALA A 50 0.82 -9.09 0.41
CA ALA A 50 1.08 -10.27 1.24
C ALA A 50 -0.16 -10.78 1.98
N SER A 51 -0.96 -9.88 2.59
CA SER A 51 -2.14 -10.24 3.40
C SER A 51 -3.44 -10.18 2.62
N GLY A 52 -3.49 -9.39 1.55
CA GLY A 52 -4.71 -9.08 0.82
C GLY A 52 -5.60 -8.04 1.50
N GLU A 53 -5.22 -7.45 2.63
CA GLU A 53 -5.99 -6.36 3.21
C GLU A 53 -5.73 -5.04 2.47
N THR A 54 -6.67 -4.09 2.52
CA THR A 54 -6.58 -2.82 1.78
C THR A 54 -6.65 -1.59 2.68
N ALA A 55 -6.66 -1.76 4.00
CA ALA A 55 -6.67 -0.68 4.97
C ALA A 55 -5.89 -1.10 6.21
N PHE A 56 -4.86 -0.32 6.57
CA PHE A 56 -3.93 -0.64 7.65
C PHE A 56 -3.83 0.49 8.64
N ASP A 57 -3.54 0.16 9.89
CA ASP A 57 -3.21 1.16 10.89
C ASP A 57 -1.78 1.67 10.65
N ILE A 58 -1.52 2.95 10.98
CA ILE A 58 -0.21 3.59 10.71
C ILE A 58 0.94 2.95 11.50
N ASP A 59 0.60 2.27 12.59
CA ASP A 59 1.47 1.56 13.51
C ASP A 59 1.28 0.03 13.46
N ASP A 60 0.73 -0.50 12.35
CA ASP A 60 0.55 -1.94 12.18
C ASP A 60 1.89 -2.67 12.36
N SER A 61 1.95 -3.54 13.38
CA SER A 61 3.16 -4.24 13.78
C SER A 61 3.79 -5.06 12.65
N ARG A 62 3.00 -5.47 11.66
CA ARG A 62 3.47 -6.26 10.51
C ARG A 62 4.33 -5.44 9.56
N LEU A 63 4.23 -4.11 9.59
CA LEU A 63 5.04 -3.23 8.74
C LEU A 63 6.54 -3.39 9.01
N ALA A 64 6.93 -3.83 10.21
CA ALA A 64 8.33 -4.11 10.56
C ALA A 64 8.97 -5.16 9.64
N ASP A 65 8.19 -6.09 9.07
CA ASP A 65 8.69 -7.11 8.14
C ASP A 65 8.86 -6.57 6.70
N PHE A 66 8.41 -5.35 6.42
CA PHE A 66 8.31 -4.77 5.07
C PHE A 66 9.03 -3.42 4.91
N GLN A 67 9.67 -2.92 5.97
CA GLN A 67 10.52 -1.71 5.97
C GLN A 67 11.84 -1.93 5.22
#